data_AF-A0A962LJJ1-F1
#
_entry.id   AF-A0A962LJJ1-F1
#
_cell.length_a   1.000
_cell.length_b   1.000
_cell.length_c   1.000
_cell.angle_alpha   90.00
_cell.angle_beta   90.00
_cell.angle_gamma   90.00
#
_symmetry.space_group_name_H-M   'P 1'
#
loop_
_entity.id
_entity.type
_entity.pdbx_description
1 polymer ?
#
loop_
_entity_poly.entity_id
_entity_poly.type
_entity_poly.pdbx_seq_one_letter_code
_entity_poly.pdbx_strand_id
1 'polypeptide(L)'
;MRGLINRLKSDEALMLAYQRGDVAAFECLYLRHKDGLYAFLYNSYPRLAVVEELAQEAWLGVVNSAATYRPQARFRTWLYQIARNRLAD
;
A
#
# COMPACT_ATOMS: atom_id res chain seq x y z
N MET A 1 2.48 11.05 19.96
CA MET A 1 3.69 11.60 19.28
C MET A 1 4.13 10.81 18.05
N ARG A 2 4.28 9.47 18.07
CA ARG A 2 4.76 8.67 16.92
C ARG A 2 4.02 8.89 15.59
N GLY A 3 2.69 9.00 15.59
CA GLY A 3 1.92 9.24 14.36
C GLY A 3 2.16 10.60 13.69
N LEU A 4 2.61 11.62 14.44
CA LEU A 4 3.01 12.91 13.86
C LEU A 4 4.36 12.81 13.15
N ILE A 5 5.30 12.07 13.74
CA ILE A 5 6.62 11.83 13.15
C ILE A 5 6.49 11.01 11.85
N ASN A 6 5.61 10.00 11.84
CA ASN A 6 5.37 9.19 10.64
C ASN A 6 4.81 10.02 9.47
N ARG A 7 3.99 11.06 9.74
CA ARG A 7 3.49 11.96 8.69
C ARG A 7 4.56 12.79 7.98
N LEU A 8 5.77 12.90 8.53
CA LEU A 8 6.88 13.62 7.90
C LEU A 8 7.83 12.71 7.13
N LYS A 9 7.73 11.39 7.30
CA LYS A 9 8.58 10.41 6.61
C LYS A 9 8.14 10.20 5.17
N SER A 10 9.10 9.85 4.31
CA SER A 10 8.80 9.28 2.99
C SER A 10 8.10 7.93 3.13
N ASP A 11 7.43 7.49 2.06
CA ASP A 11 6.71 6.22 2.08
C ASP A 11 7.66 5.03 2.21
N GLU A 12 8.83 5.10 1.59
CA GLU A 12 9.88 4.08 1.70
C GLU A 12 10.38 3.98 3.15
N ALA A 13 10.58 5.12 3.82
CA ALA A 13 10.98 5.16 5.22
C ALA A 13 9.89 4.62 6.16
N LEU A 14 8.60 4.83 5.82
CA LEU A 14 7.49 4.23 6.54
C LEU A 14 7.45 2.71 6.35
N MET A 15 7.67 2.20 5.13
CA MET A 15 7.73 0.75 4.89
C MET A 15 8.90 0.10 5.63
N LEU A 16 10.07 0.72 5.62
CA LEU A 16 11.23 0.22 6.39
C LEU A 16 11.01 0.30 7.91
N ALA A 17 10.20 1.24 8.40
CA ALA A 17 9.80 1.28 9.81
C ALA A 17 8.78 0.16 10.11
N TYR A 18 7.81 -0.06 9.24
CA TYR A 18 6.84 -1.13 9.36
C TYR A 18 7.50 -2.52 9.33
N GLN A 19 8.46 -2.75 8.42
CA GLN A 19 9.28 -3.97 8.36
C GLN A 19 9.99 -4.26 9.71
N ARG A 20 10.28 -3.23 10.51
CA ARG A 20 10.87 -3.32 11.85
C ARG A 20 9.85 -3.37 12.99
N GLY A 21 8.56 -3.51 12.67
CA GLY A 21 7.46 -3.66 13.64
C GLY A 21 6.71 -2.37 13.98
N ASP A 22 6.97 -1.23 13.33
CA ASP A 22 6.19 -0.01 13.57
C ASP A 22 4.84 -0.04 12.83
N VAL A 23 3.81 -0.60 13.47
CA VAL A 23 2.45 -0.72 12.91
C VAL A 23 1.86 0.65 12.55
N ALA A 24 2.18 1.71 13.30
CA ALA A 24 1.71 3.07 13.01
C ALA A 24 2.33 3.64 11.72
N ALA A 25 3.41 3.06 11.21
CA ALA A 25 3.97 3.44 9.92
C ALA A 25 3.14 2.88 8.76
N PHE A 26 2.65 1.65 8.89
CA PHE A 26 1.73 1.04 7.92
C PHE A 26 0.39 1.78 7.86
N GLU A 27 -0.18 2.15 9.00
CA GLU A 27 -1.41 2.95 9.04
C GLU A 27 -1.24 4.28 8.26
N CYS A 28 -0.09 4.94 8.41
CA CYS A 28 0.20 6.16 7.67
C CYS A 28 0.28 5.92 6.16
N LEU A 29 0.89 4.82 5.71
CA LEU A 29 0.92 4.43 4.30
C LEU A 29 -0.47 4.12 3.77
N TYR A 30 -1.25 3.34 4.52
CA TYR A 30 -2.62 2.99 4.17
C TYR A 30 -3.46 4.25 3.93
N LEU A 31 -3.48 5.16 4.91
CA LEU A 31 -4.25 6.40 4.82
C LEU A 31 -3.81 7.30 3.65
N ARG A 32 -2.50 7.36 3.34
CA ARG A 32 -1.97 8.16 2.23
C ARG A 32 -2.39 7.64 0.86
N HIS A 33 -2.54 6.32 0.70
CA HIS A 33 -2.65 5.70 -0.63
C HIS A 33 -3.97 4.99 -0.89
N LYS A 34 -4.80 4.69 0.13
CA LYS A 34 -6.06 3.94 -0.03
C LYS A 34 -6.98 4.53 -1.10
N ASP A 35 -7.16 5.85 -1.12
CA ASP A 35 -8.11 6.50 -2.03
C ASP A 35 -7.55 6.53 -3.46
N GLY A 36 -6.23 6.76 -3.60
CA GLY A 36 -5.55 6.72 -4.89
C GLY A 36 -5.50 5.32 -5.50
N LEU A 37 -5.32 4.28 -4.67
CA LEU A 37 -5.38 2.88 -5.13
C LEU A 37 -6.81 2.51 -5.55
N TYR A 38 -7.80 2.86 -4.74
CA TYR A 38 -9.21 2.62 -5.02
C TYR A 38 -9.63 3.27 -6.34
N ALA A 39 -9.29 4.55 -6.56
CA ALA A 39 -9.58 5.25 -7.81
C ALA A 39 -8.91 4.60 -9.03
N PHE A 40 -7.67 4.14 -8.88
CA PHE A 40 -6.96 3.43 -9.95
C PHE A 40 -7.66 2.11 -10.33
N LEU A 41 -8.05 1.32 -9.33
CA LEU A 41 -8.78 0.07 -9.53
C LEU A 41 -10.17 0.31 -10.14
N TYR A 42 -10.92 1.27 -9.63
CA TYR A 42 -12.25 1.62 -10.12
C TYR A 42 -12.24 2.08 -11.58
N ASN A 43 -11.23 2.87 -11.98
CA ASN A 43 -11.05 3.29 -13.37
C ASN A 43 -10.71 2.10 -14.30
N SER A 44 -10.11 1.05 -13.77
CA SER A 44 -9.75 -0.16 -14.52
C SER A 44 -10.94 -1.14 -14.61
N TYR A 45 -11.74 -1.23 -13.55
CA TYR A 45 -12.90 -2.12 -13.47
C TYR A 45 -14.01 -1.48 -12.59
N PRO A 46 -15.02 -0.82 -13.18
CA PRO A 46 -16.00 0.00 -12.45
C PRO A 46 -17.10 -0.86 -11.79
N ARG A 47 -16.72 -1.84 -10.99
CA ARG A 47 -17.62 -2.67 -10.17
C ARG A 47 -17.17 -2.61 -8.71
N LEU A 48 -17.98 -1.96 -7.88
CA LEU A 48 -17.67 -1.68 -6.47
C LEU A 48 -17.16 -2.91 -5.71
N ALA A 49 -17.92 -4.02 -5.73
CA ALA A 49 -17.56 -5.23 -5.00
C ALA A 49 -16.18 -5.79 -5.38
N VAL A 50 -15.84 -5.77 -6.68
CA VAL A 50 -14.54 -6.26 -7.17
C VAL A 50 -13.41 -5.29 -6.80
N VAL A 51 -13.67 -3.97 -6.83
CA VAL A 51 -12.67 -2.97 -6.43
C VAL A 51 -12.33 -3.10 -4.94
N GLU A 52 -13.33 -3.32 -4.09
CA GLU A 52 -13.13 -3.51 -2.65
C GLU A 52 -12.29 -4.77 -2.36
N GLU A 53 -12.62 -5.88 -3.02
CA GLU A 53 -11.87 -7.14 -2.92
C GLU A 53 -10.41 -6.96 -3.38
N LEU A 54 -10.19 -6.41 -4.57
CA LEU A 54 -8.85 -6.17 -5.11
C LEU A 54 -8.03 -5.19 -4.24
N ALA A 55 -8.67 -4.18 -3.68
CA ALA A 55 -7.99 -3.25 -2.77
C ALA A 55 -7.54 -3.97 -1.49
N GLN A 56 -8.40 -4.81 -0.88
CA GLN A 56 -8.04 -5.61 0.29
C GLN A 56 -6.87 -6.55 -0.03
N GLU A 57 -6.94 -7.27 -1.15
CA GLU A 57 -5.89 -8.15 -1.61
C GLU A 57 -4.56 -7.45 -1.85
N ALA A 58 -4.59 -6.26 -2.45
CA ALA A 58 -3.38 -5.47 -2.68
C ALA A 58 -2.72 -5.08 -1.35
N TRP A 59 -3.49 -4.66 -0.36
CA TRP A 59 -2.96 -4.36 0.98
C TRP A 59 -2.44 -5.59 1.71
N LEU A 60 -3.11 -6.74 1.59
CA LEU A 60 -2.60 -8.01 2.08
C LEU A 60 -1.27 -8.39 1.38
N GLY A 61 -1.16 -8.14 0.07
CA GLY A 61 0.08 -8.32 -0.67
C GLY A 61 1.23 -7.46 -0.14
N VAL A 62 0.96 -6.21 0.25
CA VAL A 62 1.93 -5.32 0.91
C VAL A 62 2.39 -5.91 2.25
N VAL A 63 1.44 -6.35 3.09
CA VAL A 63 1.74 -6.94 4.40
C VAL A 63 2.59 -8.21 4.24
N ASN A 64 2.17 -9.11 3.36
CA ASN A 64 2.86 -10.37 3.09
C ASN A 64 4.29 -10.16 2.54
N SER A 65 4.51 -9.08 1.80
CA SER A 65 5.80 -8.75 1.20
C SER A 65 6.65 -7.80 2.07
N ALA A 66 6.15 -7.35 3.22
CA ALA A 66 6.82 -6.35 4.04
C ALA A 66 8.19 -6.83 4.56
N ALA A 67 8.28 -8.12 4.92
CA ALA A 67 9.51 -8.72 5.44
C ALA A 67 10.68 -8.65 4.45
N THR A 68 10.39 -8.76 3.15
CA THR A 68 11.39 -8.79 2.07
C THR A 68 11.48 -7.48 1.29
N TYR A 69 10.72 -6.45 1.70
CA TYR A 69 10.67 -5.17 1.02
C TYR A 69 12.06 -4.51 0.93
N ARG A 70 12.41 -4.05 -0.27
CA ARG A 70 13.59 -3.23 -0.55
C ARG A 70 13.18 -2.03 -1.42
N PRO A 71 13.53 -0.80 -1.04
CA PRO A 71 13.13 0.39 -1.80
C PRO A 71 13.96 0.50 -3.10
N GLN A 72 13.44 -0.07 -4.18
CA GLN A 72 14.03 -0.01 -5.53
C GLN A 72 13.30 0.97 -6.46
N ALA A 73 12.06 1.31 -6.12
CA ALA A 73 11.21 2.28 -6.79
C ALA A 73 10.34 3.01 -5.76
N ARG A 74 9.61 4.04 -6.20
CA ARG A 74 8.62 4.70 -5.34
C ARG A 74 7.62 3.69 -4.80
N PHE A 75 7.30 3.78 -3.51
CA PHE A 75 6.33 2.88 -2.87
C PHE A 75 5.01 2.77 -3.66
N ARG A 76 4.49 3.90 -4.14
CA ARG A 76 3.24 3.93 -4.94
C ARG A 76 3.33 3.07 -6.21
N THR A 77 4.48 3.07 -6.90
CA THR A 77 4.70 2.23 -8.08
C THR A 77 4.64 0.75 -7.71
N TRP A 78 5.29 0.37 -6.62
CA TRP A 78 5.29 -0.99 -6.11
C TRP A 78 3.90 -1.45 -5.64
N LEU A 79 3.16 -0.60 -4.92
CA LEU A 79 1.78 -0.85 -4.51
C LEU A 79 0.88 -1.13 -5.74
N TYR A 80 1.01 -0.31 -6.78
CA TYR A 80 0.20 -0.48 -7.98
C TYR A 80 0.61 -1.71 -8.79
N GLN A 81 1.88 -2.12 -8.73
CA GLN A 81 2.32 -3.39 -9.32
C GLN A 81 1.66 -4.58 -8.61
N ILE A 82 1.60 -4.58 -7.28
CA ILE A 82 0.89 -5.62 -6.52
C ILE A 82 -0.58 -5.67 -6.97
N ALA A 83 -1.25 -4.52 -7.02
CA ALA A 83 -2.65 -4.45 -7.43
C ALA A 83 -2.88 -4.91 -8.88
N ARG A 84 -1.96 -4.58 -9.81
CA ARG A 84 -2.03 -5.02 -11.21
C ARG A 84 -1.85 -6.52 -11.37
N ASN A 85 -0.98 -7.15 -10.58
CA ASN A 85 -0.84 -8.59 -10.61
C ASN A 85 -2.17 -9.28 -10.25
N ARG A 86 -2.93 -8.72 -9.29
CA ARG A 86 -4.26 -9.24 -8.93
C ARG A 86 -5.36 -9.01 -9.97
N LEU A 87 -5.22 -7.99 -10.82
CA LEU A 87 -6.13 -7.78 -11.94
C LEU A 87 -5.92 -8.78 -13.09
N ALA A 88 -4.76 -9.42 -13.13
CA ALA A 88 -4.38 -10.34 -14.21
C ALA A 88 -4.59 -11.82 -13.85
N ASP A 89 -4.81 -12.11 -12.57
CA ASP A 89 -5.16 -13.43 -12.04
C ASP A 89 -6.69 -13.67 -12.13
#